data_AF-A0A7S2BNY9-F1
#
_entry.id   AF-A0A7S2BNY9-F1
#
_cell.length_a   1.000
_cell.length_b   1.000
_cell.length_c   1.000
_cell.angle_alpha   90.00
_cell.angle_beta   90.00
_cell.angle_gamma   90.00
#
_symmetry.space_group_name_H-M   'P 1'
#
loop_
_entity.id
_entity.type
_entity.pdbx_description
1 polymer ?
#
loop_
_entity_poly.entity_id
_entity_poly.type
_entity_poly.pdbx_seq_one_letter_code
_entity_poly.pdbx_strand_id
1 'polypeptide(L)'
;QMRGGGVVHSFDGSAEELDSLLALGLHIGLNGCSLKTADNLAVAARVPLHALHLETDAPWCGIRRTHAGHSHVRPLLSATSGEPWPEEKKERWRVDAMVKDRCEPCHIVSVLQVINGARGGDVAAETEVAAAAFANSKSLFRL
;
A
#
# COMPACT_ATOMS: atom_id res chain seq x y z
N GLN A 1 12.85 -21.93 -10.87
CA GLN A 1 12.64 -20.46 -10.94
C GLN A 1 11.82 -20.14 -12.17
N MET A 2 10.69 -19.42 -12.01
CA MET A 2 9.83 -19.02 -13.12
C MET A 2 10.56 -18.03 -14.04
N ARG A 3 10.53 -18.26 -15.35
CA ARG A 3 11.34 -17.53 -16.36
C ARG A 3 10.91 -16.07 -16.64
N GLY A 4 9.99 -15.50 -15.85
CA GLY A 4 9.49 -14.13 -16.02
C GLY A 4 9.18 -13.38 -14.72
N GLY A 5 9.41 -13.98 -13.55
CA GLY A 5 8.94 -13.44 -12.27
C GLY A 5 7.41 -13.32 -12.20
N GLY A 6 6.90 -12.81 -11.09
CA GLY A 6 5.48 -12.52 -10.90
C GLY A 6 5.23 -11.86 -9.56
N VAL A 7 4.11 -11.18 -9.43
CA VAL A 7 3.63 -10.60 -8.17
C VAL A 7 2.25 -11.16 -7.85
N VAL A 8 2.06 -11.58 -6.60
CA VAL A 8 0.74 -11.91 -6.07
C VAL A 8 0.10 -10.60 -5.64
N HIS A 9 -0.83 -10.12 -6.46
CA HIS A 9 -1.51 -8.84 -6.23
C HIS A 9 -2.51 -8.96 -5.06
N SER A 10 -2.76 -7.84 -4.38
CA SER A 10 -3.75 -7.67 -3.32
C SER A 10 -3.71 -8.77 -2.25
N PHE A 11 -2.50 -9.15 -1.83
CA PHE A 11 -2.30 -10.25 -0.90
C PHE A 11 -2.86 -9.92 0.50
N ASP A 12 -3.75 -10.76 1.01
CA ASP A 12 -4.31 -10.68 2.36
C ASP A 12 -4.24 -12.02 3.13
N GLY A 13 -3.40 -12.93 2.64
CA GLY A 13 -3.21 -14.28 3.16
C GLY A 13 -2.42 -14.37 4.47
N SER A 14 -2.14 -15.60 4.89
CA SER A 14 -1.47 -15.91 6.14
C SER A 14 0.06 -15.79 6.07
N ALA A 15 0.72 -15.94 7.22
CA ALA A 15 2.16 -16.01 7.33
C ALA A 15 2.77 -17.20 6.55
N GLU A 16 2.11 -18.34 6.58
CA GLU A 16 2.47 -19.56 5.83
C GLU A 16 2.19 -19.39 4.33
N GLU A 17 1.06 -18.72 4.02
CA GLU A 17 0.72 -18.06 2.76
C GLU A 17 1.94 -17.41 2.10
N LEU A 18 2.41 -16.39 2.80
CA LEU A 18 3.53 -15.54 2.43
C LEU A 18 4.82 -16.36 2.21
N ASP A 19 5.19 -17.20 3.17
CA ASP A 19 6.44 -17.96 3.12
C ASP A 19 6.48 -18.91 1.91
N SER A 20 5.34 -19.54 1.59
CA SER A 20 5.20 -20.43 0.44
C SER A 20 5.36 -19.67 -0.89
N LEU A 21 4.77 -18.48 -1.00
CA LEU A 21 4.87 -17.64 -2.20
C LEU A 21 6.29 -17.10 -2.40
N LEU A 22 6.95 -16.64 -1.33
CA LEU A 22 8.33 -16.19 -1.39
C LEU A 22 9.29 -17.32 -1.79
N ALA A 23 9.06 -18.55 -1.31
CA ALA A 23 9.86 -19.73 -1.70
C ALA A 23 9.75 -20.06 -3.20
N LEU A 24 8.63 -19.71 -3.84
CA LEU A 24 8.45 -19.81 -5.30
C LEU A 24 9.16 -18.68 -6.07
N GLY A 25 9.72 -17.69 -5.37
CA GLY A 25 10.33 -16.51 -5.95
C GLY A 25 9.31 -15.49 -6.45
N LEU A 26 8.10 -15.47 -5.89
CA LEU A 26 7.08 -14.48 -6.19
C LEU A 26 7.22 -13.24 -5.31
N HIS A 27 6.85 -12.10 -5.88
CA HIS A 27 6.70 -10.84 -5.19
C HIS A 27 5.31 -10.71 -4.57
N ILE A 28 5.12 -9.76 -3.65
CA ILE A 28 3.88 -9.54 -2.90
C ILE A 28 3.40 -8.10 -3.08
N GLY A 29 2.20 -7.95 -3.62
CA GLY A 29 1.49 -6.67 -3.74
C GLY A 29 0.57 -6.44 -2.54
N LEU A 30 0.70 -5.28 -1.90
CA LEU A 30 -0.09 -4.89 -0.74
C LEU A 30 -0.89 -3.61 -1.02
N ASN A 31 -2.16 -3.60 -0.60
CA ASN A 31 -3.06 -2.45 -0.61
C ASN A 31 -3.77 -2.30 0.75
N GLY A 32 -4.78 -1.43 0.85
CA GLY A 32 -5.50 -1.24 2.11
C GLY A 32 -6.36 -2.43 2.56
N CYS A 33 -6.66 -3.40 1.68
CA CYS A 33 -7.26 -4.68 2.08
C CYS A 33 -6.27 -5.59 2.80
N SER A 34 -4.99 -5.51 2.45
CA SER A 34 -3.86 -6.19 3.11
C SER A 34 -3.51 -5.63 4.50
N LEU A 35 -4.27 -4.67 5.02
CA LEU A 35 -3.90 -3.86 6.19
C LEU A 35 -5.07 -3.66 7.17
N LYS A 36 -6.09 -4.53 7.07
CA LYS A 36 -7.35 -4.41 7.82
C LYS A 36 -7.21 -4.82 9.30
N THR A 37 -6.51 -5.91 9.57
CA THR A 37 -6.41 -6.52 10.91
C THR A 37 -4.99 -6.44 11.46
N ALA A 38 -4.82 -6.70 12.76
CA ALA A 38 -3.50 -6.80 13.38
C ALA A 38 -2.66 -7.92 12.76
N ASP A 39 -3.28 -9.06 12.45
CA ASP A 39 -2.61 -10.17 11.77
C ASP A 39 -2.16 -9.77 10.37
N ASN A 40 -2.99 -9.03 9.61
CA ASN A 40 -2.58 -8.51 8.32
C ASN A 40 -1.35 -7.58 8.43
N LEU A 41 -1.30 -6.70 9.44
CA LEU A 41 -0.14 -5.83 9.67
C LEU A 41 1.11 -6.63 10.02
N ALA A 42 0.99 -7.67 10.85
CA ALA A 42 2.10 -8.55 11.20
C ALA A 42 2.65 -9.28 9.97
N VAL A 43 1.77 -9.76 9.08
CA VAL A 43 2.16 -10.38 7.80
C VAL A 43 2.80 -9.36 6.85
N ALA A 44 2.20 -8.18 6.69
CA ALA A 44 2.72 -7.10 5.84
C ALA A 44 4.13 -6.63 6.26
N ALA A 45 4.41 -6.62 7.56
CA ALA A 45 5.72 -6.28 8.11
C ALA A 45 6.81 -7.32 7.77
N ARG A 46 6.43 -8.60 7.58
CA ARG A 46 7.35 -9.70 7.23
C ARG A 46 7.77 -9.71 5.77
N VAL A 47 7.02 -9.06 4.87
CA VAL A 47 7.35 -9.06 3.42
C VAL A 47 8.77 -8.49 3.21
N PRO A 48 9.69 -9.18 2.52
CA PRO A 48 11.02 -8.63 2.26
C PRO A 48 10.96 -7.40 1.33
N LEU A 49 11.78 -6.37 1.60
CA LEU A 49 11.76 -5.14 0.79
C LEU A 49 12.06 -5.39 -0.70
N HIS A 50 12.90 -6.37 -1.04
CA HIS A 50 13.22 -6.74 -2.42
C HIS A 50 12.10 -7.49 -3.16
N ALA A 51 11.01 -7.83 -2.46
CA ALA A 51 9.85 -8.54 -3.00
C ALA A 51 8.53 -7.75 -2.79
N LEU A 52 8.59 -6.55 -2.21
CA LEU A 52 7.43 -5.73 -1.89
C LEU A 52 6.97 -4.89 -3.09
N HIS A 53 5.66 -4.85 -3.32
CA HIS A 53 5.00 -3.88 -4.21
C HIS A 53 3.88 -3.15 -3.46
N LEU A 54 3.70 -1.88 -3.79
CA LEU A 54 2.61 -1.05 -3.27
C LEU A 54 1.57 -0.85 -4.35
N GLU A 55 0.31 -0.97 -3.97
CA GLU A 55 -0.83 -0.71 -4.85
C GLU A 55 -2.02 -0.18 -4.04
N THR A 56 -3.02 0.37 -4.73
CA THR A 56 -4.24 0.88 -4.08
C THR A 56 -5.44 0.00 -4.31
N ASP A 57 -5.46 -0.72 -5.44
CA ASP A 57 -6.65 -1.36 -5.99
C ASP A 57 -7.86 -0.39 -6.12
N ALA A 58 -7.56 0.89 -6.38
CA ALA A 58 -8.59 1.91 -6.55
C ALA A 58 -9.58 1.52 -7.68
N PRO A 59 -10.89 1.69 -7.50
CA PRO A 59 -11.55 2.52 -6.47
C PRO A 59 -11.79 1.83 -5.12
N TRP A 60 -11.28 0.61 -4.94
CA TRP A 60 -11.48 -0.23 -3.76
C TRP A 60 -10.35 -0.10 -2.74
N CYS A 61 -10.42 -0.89 -1.67
CA CYS A 61 -9.35 -1.05 -0.67
C CYS A 61 -8.80 0.26 -0.05
N GLY A 62 -9.61 1.32 0.04
CA GLY A 62 -9.27 2.49 0.86
C GLY A 62 -9.10 2.12 2.34
N ILE A 63 -8.08 2.67 3.00
CA ILE A 63 -7.84 2.45 4.43
C ILE A 63 -8.89 3.21 5.24
N ARG A 64 -9.72 2.49 5.99
CA ARG A 64 -10.82 3.06 6.79
C ARG A 64 -10.40 3.25 8.24
N ARG A 65 -11.07 4.16 8.97
CA ARG A 65 -10.84 4.40 10.42
C ARG A 65 -10.91 3.14 11.29
N THR A 66 -11.67 2.14 10.86
CA THR A 66 -11.86 0.88 11.57
C THR A 66 -10.77 -0.16 11.28
N HIS A 67 -9.90 0.08 10.29
CA HIS A 67 -8.79 -0.81 9.98
C HIS A 67 -7.66 -0.61 10.99
N ALA A 68 -6.97 -1.68 11.37
CA ALA A 68 -5.82 -1.63 12.27
C ALA A 68 -4.73 -0.69 11.74
N GLY A 69 -4.49 -0.68 10.43
CA GLY A 69 -3.48 0.18 9.80
C GLY A 69 -3.75 1.68 9.89
N HIS A 70 -4.99 2.11 10.16
CA HIS A 70 -5.35 3.53 10.12
C HIS A 70 -4.56 4.40 11.11
N SER A 71 -4.08 3.82 12.21
CA SER A 71 -3.27 4.53 13.22
C SER A 71 -1.98 5.15 12.66
N HIS A 72 -1.48 4.64 11.52
CA HIS A 72 -0.27 5.13 10.88
C HIS A 72 -0.55 6.17 9.78
N VAL A 73 -1.81 6.35 9.37
CA VAL A 73 -2.16 7.20 8.23
C VAL A 73 -2.10 8.68 8.61
N ARG A 74 -1.48 9.47 7.75
CA ARG A 74 -1.43 10.94 7.85
C ARG A 74 -2.19 11.57 6.67
N PRO A 75 -2.66 12.83 6.79
CA PRO A 75 -3.37 13.50 5.70
C PRO A 75 -2.57 13.45 4.38
N LEU A 76 -3.25 13.11 3.29
CA LEU A 76 -2.66 13.11 1.96
C LEU A 76 -2.56 14.53 1.44
N LEU A 77 -1.33 14.98 1.22
CA LEU A 77 -1.06 16.32 0.69
C LEU A 77 -1.15 16.30 -0.84
N SER A 78 -1.78 17.33 -1.40
CA SER A 78 -1.75 17.59 -2.83
C SER A 78 -0.34 17.96 -3.27
N ALA A 79 0.17 17.30 -4.30
CA ALA A 79 1.46 17.65 -4.88
C ALA A 79 1.49 19.07 -5.46
N THR A 80 0.32 19.63 -5.81
CA THR A 80 0.21 20.97 -6.40
C THR A 80 0.13 22.06 -5.34
N SER A 81 -0.68 21.89 -4.30
CA SER A 81 -0.90 22.94 -3.29
C SER A 81 -0.09 22.74 -2.01
N GLY A 82 0.42 21.53 -1.74
CA GLY A 82 1.02 21.16 -0.45
C GLY A 82 0.00 20.98 0.69
N GLU A 83 -1.27 21.29 0.44
CA GLU A 83 -2.35 21.19 1.42
C GLU A 83 -3.06 19.83 1.34
N PRO A 84 -3.71 19.36 2.42
CA PRO A 84 -4.51 18.15 2.38
C PRO A 84 -5.59 18.19 1.30
N TRP A 85 -5.78 17.07 0.59
CA TRP A 85 -6.89 16.94 -0.34
C TRP A 85 -8.24 17.07 0.38
N PRO A 86 -9.15 17.96 -0.08
CA PRO A 86 -10.50 17.99 0.47
C PRO A 86 -11.28 16.74 0.01
N GLU A 87 -12.17 16.27 0.88
CA GLU A 87 -12.98 15.07 0.65
C GLU A 87 -14.47 15.44 0.72
N GLU A 88 -15.22 15.14 -0.34
CA GLU A 88 -16.65 15.46 -0.44
C GLU A 88 -17.51 14.22 -0.66
N LYS A 89 -18.76 14.26 -0.18
CA LYS A 89 -19.74 13.26 -0.59
C LYS A 89 -19.93 13.30 -2.12
N LYS A 90 -20.22 12.16 -2.74
CA LYS A 90 -20.39 12.05 -4.20
C LYS A 90 -21.42 13.03 -4.76
N GLU A 91 -22.46 13.38 -4.00
CA GLU A 91 -23.51 14.32 -4.41
C GLU A 91 -23.04 15.79 -4.44
N ARG A 92 -21.88 16.10 -3.84
CA ARG A 92 -21.29 17.44 -3.75
C ARG A 92 -19.86 17.51 -4.30
N TRP A 93 -19.50 16.54 -5.13
CA TRP A 93 -18.16 16.48 -5.69
C TRP A 93 -17.84 17.75 -6.49
N ARG A 94 -16.58 18.19 -6.40
CA ARG A 94 -15.99 19.29 -7.18
C ARG A 94 -14.60 18.88 -7.66
N VAL A 95 -14.11 19.53 -8.72
CA VAL A 95 -12.88 19.17 -9.45
C VAL A 95 -11.63 19.09 -8.57
N ASP A 96 -11.57 19.87 -7.51
CA ASP A 96 -10.46 19.99 -6.57
C ASP A 96 -10.61 19.11 -5.32
N ALA A 97 -11.58 18.19 -5.29
CA ALA A 97 -11.85 17.30 -4.16
C ALA A 97 -11.88 15.82 -4.53
N MET A 98 -11.42 14.98 -3.61
CA MET A 98 -11.62 13.53 -3.66
C MET A 98 -13.07 13.20 -3.30
N VAL A 99 -13.56 12.05 -3.80
CA VAL A 99 -14.89 11.54 -3.40
C VAL A 99 -14.74 10.71 -2.13
N LYS A 100 -15.56 11.04 -1.12
CA LYS A 100 -15.60 10.35 0.14
C LYS A 100 -15.83 8.85 -0.05
N ASP A 101 -15.03 8.05 0.65
CA ASP A 101 -15.06 6.58 0.62
C ASP A 101 -14.69 5.95 -0.76
N ARG A 102 -14.20 6.74 -1.72
CA ARG A 102 -13.63 6.24 -2.99
C ARG A 102 -12.11 6.28 -2.90
N CYS A 103 -11.46 5.11 -2.96
CA CYS A 103 -10.02 5.06 -3.05
C CYS A 103 -9.55 5.61 -4.40
N GLU A 104 -8.38 6.22 -4.42
CA GLU A 104 -7.76 6.82 -5.62
C GLU A 104 -6.27 6.46 -5.64
N PRO A 105 -5.60 6.47 -6.81
CA PRO A 105 -4.18 6.14 -6.90
C PRO A 105 -3.28 6.97 -5.98
N CYS A 106 -3.63 8.23 -5.67
CA CYS A 106 -2.87 9.06 -4.74
C CYS A 106 -2.85 8.51 -3.30
N HIS A 107 -3.79 7.64 -2.93
CA HIS A 107 -3.80 6.94 -1.63
C HIS A 107 -2.72 5.87 -1.50
N ILE A 108 -1.90 5.63 -2.53
CA ILE A 108 -0.73 4.74 -2.43
C ILE A 108 0.24 5.21 -1.32
N VAL A 109 0.29 6.52 -1.04
CA VAL A 109 1.07 7.08 0.06
C VAL A 109 0.54 6.61 1.42
N SER A 110 -0.77 6.47 1.57
CA SER A 110 -1.34 5.90 2.81
C SER A 110 -0.93 4.43 2.99
N VAL A 111 -0.89 3.65 1.90
CA VAL A 111 -0.42 2.25 1.95
C VAL A 111 1.04 2.18 2.38
N LEU A 112 1.90 3.04 1.82
CA LEU A 112 3.30 3.20 2.25
C LEU A 112 3.42 3.50 3.75
N GLN A 113 2.69 4.51 4.23
CA GLN A 113 2.72 4.93 5.64
C GLN A 113 2.38 3.78 6.58
N VAL A 114 1.34 3.01 6.27
CA VAL A 114 0.92 1.88 7.09
C VAL A 114 1.96 0.76 7.08
N ILE A 115 2.48 0.38 5.91
CA ILE A 115 3.48 -0.70 5.83
C ILE A 115 4.78 -0.32 6.56
N ASN A 116 5.23 0.93 6.41
CA ASN A 116 6.38 1.44 7.14
C ASN A 116 6.14 1.45 8.67
N GLY A 117 4.98 1.97 9.09
CA GLY A 117 4.59 1.98 10.50
C GLY A 117 4.47 0.59 11.12
N ALA A 118 3.92 -0.39 10.38
CA ALA A 118 3.84 -1.78 10.81
C ALA A 118 5.23 -2.44 10.99
N ARG A 119 6.25 -1.94 10.29
CA ARG A 119 7.66 -2.34 10.46
C ARG A 119 8.35 -1.61 11.62
N GLY A 120 7.66 -0.72 12.32
CA GLY A 120 8.23 0.15 13.35
C GLY A 120 9.10 1.28 12.79
N GLY A 121 9.01 1.57 11.49
CA GLY A 121 9.74 2.66 10.84
C GLY A 121 9.17 4.02 11.19
N ASP A 122 10.02 5.04 11.22
CA ASP A 122 9.64 6.44 11.30
C ASP A 122 9.42 7.05 9.90
N VAL A 123 9.09 8.34 9.82
CA VAL A 123 8.84 9.01 8.54
C VAL A 123 10.08 9.02 7.63
N ALA A 124 11.29 9.04 8.19
CA ALA A 124 12.51 9.02 7.38
C ALA A 124 12.68 7.69 6.63
N ALA A 125 12.30 6.58 7.28
CA ALA A 125 12.37 5.24 6.70
C ALA A 125 11.39 5.02 5.51
N GLU A 126 10.33 5.84 5.37
CA GLU A 126 9.37 5.72 4.27
C GLU A 126 10.05 5.84 2.89
N THR A 127 11.12 6.64 2.79
CA THR A 127 11.87 6.81 1.54
C THR A 127 12.51 5.50 1.09
N GLU A 128 13.05 4.70 2.02
CA GLU A 128 13.66 3.40 1.72
C GLU A 128 12.61 2.40 1.25
N VAL A 129 11.48 2.31 1.96
CA VAL A 129 10.37 1.40 1.61
C VAL A 129 9.80 1.76 0.23
N ALA A 130 9.58 3.05 -0.03
CA ALA A 130 9.10 3.53 -1.31
C ALA A 130 10.10 3.26 -2.45
N ALA A 131 11.39 3.52 -2.22
CA ALA A 131 12.43 3.28 -3.22
C ALA A 131 12.55 1.79 -3.58
N ALA A 132 12.50 0.90 -2.58
CA ALA A 132 12.52 -0.54 -2.80
C ALA A 132 11.31 -1.01 -3.63
N ALA A 133 10.10 -0.62 -3.22
CA ALA A 133 8.87 -1.01 -3.93
C ALA A 133 8.82 -0.46 -5.37
N PHE A 134 9.31 0.77 -5.57
CA PHE A 134 9.45 1.37 -6.88
C PHE A 134 10.44 0.60 -7.76
N ALA A 135 11.64 0.29 -7.24
CA ALA A 135 12.66 -0.46 -7.96
C ALA A 135 12.16 -1.86 -8.37
N ASN A 136 11.47 -2.56 -7.47
CA ASN A 136 10.86 -3.86 -7.77
C ASN A 136 9.83 -3.75 -8.91
N SER A 137 8.97 -2.74 -8.85
CA SER A 137 7.94 -2.51 -9.88
C SER A 137 8.54 -2.16 -11.24
N LYS A 138 9.56 -1.28 -11.26
CA LYS A 138 10.31 -0.94 -12.48
C LYS A 138 10.94 -2.18 -13.13
N SER A 139 11.58 -3.01 -12.32
CA SER A 139 12.24 -4.24 -12.77
C SER A 139 11.23 -5.27 -13.30
N LEU A 140 10.22 -5.60 -12.49
CA LEU A 140 9.25 -6.66 -12.81
C LEU A 140 8.38 -6.31 -14.03
N PHE A 141 7.89 -5.07 -14.10
CA PHE A 141 6.99 -4.62 -15.16
C PHE A 141 7.71 -4.01 -16.37
N ARG A 142 9.05 -3.93 -16.35
CA ARG A 142 9.88 -3.38 -17.44
C ARG A 142 9.47 -1.96 -17.84
N LEU A 143 9.26 -1.12 -16.83
CA LEU A 143 8.86 0.28 -16.98
C LEU A 143 10.05 1.21 -17.17
#